data_AF-A0A4R4L2Y9-F1
#
_entry.id   AF-A0A4R4L2Y9-F1
#
_cell.length_a   1.000
_cell.length_b   1.000
_cell.length_c   1.000
_cell.angle_alpha   90.00
_cell.angle_beta   90.00
_cell.angle_gamma   90.00
#
_symmetry.space_group_name_H-M   'P 1'
#
loop_
_entity.id
_entity.type
_entity.pdbx_description
1 polymer ?
#
loop_
_entity_poly.entity_id
_entity_poly.type
_entity_poly.pdbx_seq_one_letter_code
_entity_poly.pdbx_strand_id
1 'polypeptide(L)'
;MSAVPASARDRRTEVRRLIDSMEHAKVISDGHFSALGMLITDASLSADEPALVECQDGLQWLHRHYLDHDALDGPQREQRGRILGLIDVVHWALKRLPSGLQLALQPDSYAARFLLAVYRRQGLSNKDLAAELHTDETEISRVGRKLLSAGVVWRRKEWRHNAWDLTPRGRQYLETSGLLAGDLDLAED
;
A
#
# COMPACT_ATOMS: atom_id res chain seq x y z
N MET A 1 15.41 26.00 12.16
CA MET A 1 15.98 25.26 11.02
C MET A 1 16.15 23.82 11.46
N SER A 2 15.14 22.97 11.21
CA SER A 2 15.21 21.54 11.57
C SER A 2 15.92 20.79 10.47
N ALA A 3 16.97 20.07 10.84
CA ALA A 3 17.68 19.15 9.98
C ALA A 3 16.74 18.03 9.52
N VAL A 4 16.62 17.87 8.20
CA VAL A 4 16.01 16.69 7.58
C VAL A 4 16.86 15.46 7.97
N PRO A 5 16.27 14.37 8.47
CA PRO A 5 17.05 13.20 8.86
C PRO A 5 17.69 12.57 7.61
N ALA A 6 19.02 12.58 7.59
CA ALA A 6 19.87 12.17 6.48
C ALA A 6 20.04 10.63 6.32
N SER A 7 18.99 9.82 6.42
CA SER A 7 19.16 8.36 6.24
C SER A 7 18.00 7.55 5.64
N ALA A 8 17.07 8.18 4.92
CA ALA A 8 16.44 7.47 3.81
C ALA A 8 17.44 7.59 2.65
N ARG A 9 18.40 6.65 2.54
CA ARG A 9 19.12 6.50 1.28
C ARG A 9 18.07 6.44 0.17
N ASP A 10 18.26 7.21 -0.89
CA ASP A 10 17.28 7.29 -1.98
C ASP A 10 17.05 5.90 -2.56
N ARG A 11 15.99 5.22 -2.08
CA ARG A 11 15.70 3.83 -2.44
C ARG A 11 15.45 3.70 -3.92
N ARG A 12 14.90 4.75 -4.55
CA ARG A 12 14.77 4.81 -6.00
C ARG A 12 16.13 4.69 -6.69
N THR A 13 17.15 5.41 -6.21
CA THR A 13 18.52 5.29 -6.71
C THR A 13 19.11 3.91 -6.43
N GLU A 14 18.83 3.29 -5.28
CA GLU A 14 19.28 1.93 -4.98
C GLU A 14 18.64 0.89 -5.90
N VAL A 15 17.33 1.00 -6.14
CA VAL A 15 16.58 0.19 -7.10
C VAL A 15 17.19 0.33 -8.48
N ARG A 16 17.40 1.56 -8.96
CA ARG A 16 18.00 1.80 -10.28
C ARG A 16 19.36 1.12 -10.41
N ARG A 17 20.25 1.31 -9.44
CA ARG A 17 21.58 0.66 -9.44
C ARG A 17 21.48 -0.86 -9.45
N LEU A 18 20.51 -1.43 -8.73
CA LEU A 18 20.31 -2.87 -8.70
C LEU A 18 19.77 -3.40 -10.03
N ILE A 19 18.80 -2.72 -10.64
CA ILE A 19 18.30 -3.06 -11.97
C ILE A 19 19.41 -2.96 -13.02
N ASP A 20 20.21 -1.88 -13.01
CA ASP A 20 21.36 -1.72 -13.90
C ASP A 20 22.35 -2.87 -13.72
N SER A 21 22.62 -3.27 -12.47
CA SER A 21 23.48 -4.42 -12.16
C SER A 21 22.91 -5.74 -12.68
N MET A 22 21.59 -5.93 -12.62
CA MET A 22 20.91 -7.13 -13.13
C MET A 22 20.92 -7.17 -14.66
N GLU A 23 20.73 -6.04 -15.33
CA GLU A 23 20.74 -5.93 -16.79
C GLU A 23 22.09 -6.31 -17.39
N HIS A 24 23.18 -5.86 -16.77
CA HIS A 24 24.54 -6.14 -17.24
C HIS A 24 25.09 -7.48 -16.72
N ALA A 25 24.35 -8.19 -15.87
CA ALA A 25 24.78 -9.47 -15.35
C ALA A 25 24.62 -10.58 -16.40
N LYS A 26 25.68 -11.37 -16.60
CA LYS A 26 25.61 -12.60 -17.41
C LYS A 26 24.56 -13.59 -16.88
N VAL A 27 24.36 -13.59 -15.56
CA VAL A 27 23.36 -14.40 -14.85
C VAL A 27 22.80 -13.57 -13.70
N ILE A 28 21.48 -13.42 -13.63
CA ILE A 28 20.83 -12.79 -12.49
C ILE A 28 20.82 -13.78 -11.32
N SER A 29 21.61 -13.48 -10.29
CA SER A 29 21.77 -14.33 -9.11
C SER A 29 20.60 -14.23 -8.12
N ASP A 30 20.52 -15.21 -7.22
CA ASP A 30 19.62 -15.17 -6.06
C ASP A 30 19.83 -13.94 -5.17
N GLY A 31 21.08 -13.46 -5.07
CA GLY A 31 21.41 -12.25 -4.32
C GLY A 31 20.73 -11.01 -4.90
N HIS A 32 20.65 -10.90 -6.23
CA HIS A 32 19.92 -9.80 -6.86
C HIS A 32 18.43 -9.84 -6.53
N PHE A 33 17.81 -11.02 -6.68
CA PHE A 33 16.39 -11.18 -6.37
C PHE A 33 16.07 -10.97 -4.89
N SER A 34 16.95 -11.41 -3.99
CA SER A 34 16.81 -11.18 -2.55
C SER A 34 16.89 -9.69 -2.22
N ALA A 35 17.88 -8.98 -2.76
CA ALA A 35 18.04 -7.54 -2.57
C ALA A 35 16.83 -6.76 -3.11
N LEU A 36 16.32 -7.14 -4.29
CA LEU A 36 15.16 -6.50 -4.90
C LEU A 36 13.88 -6.79 -4.08
N GLY A 37 13.71 -8.02 -3.59
CA GLY A 37 12.60 -8.39 -2.72
C GLY A 37 12.57 -7.60 -1.40
N MET A 38 13.74 -7.35 -0.80
CA MET A 38 13.86 -6.47 0.37
C MET A 38 13.46 -5.02 0.03
N LEU A 39 14.00 -4.45 -1.05
CA LEU A 39 13.68 -3.08 -1.47
C LEU A 39 12.19 -2.90 -1.76
N ILE A 40 11.56 -3.86 -2.46
CA ILE A 40 10.11 -3.84 -2.74
C ILE A 40 9.32 -3.89 -1.44
N THR A 41 9.72 -4.73 -0.49
CA THR A 41 9.03 -4.87 0.80
C THR A 41 9.13 -3.56 1.60
N ASP A 42 10.34 -3.01 1.74
CA ASP A 42 10.57 -1.76 2.48
C ASP A 42 9.84 -0.58 1.84
N ALA A 43 9.86 -0.49 0.50
CA ALA A 43 9.15 0.55 -0.23
C ALA A 43 7.62 0.40 -0.08
N SER A 44 7.10 -0.83 -0.07
CA SER A 44 5.68 -1.10 0.18
C SER A 44 5.26 -0.70 1.59
N LEU A 45 6.07 -1.06 2.60
CA LEU A 45 5.79 -0.75 4.01
C LEU A 45 5.86 0.76 4.30
N SER A 46 6.78 1.47 3.64
CA SER A 46 6.96 2.93 3.81
C SER A 46 6.12 3.78 2.85
N ALA A 47 5.30 3.15 2.00
CA ALA A 47 4.55 3.81 0.93
C ALA A 47 5.43 4.68 0.00
N ASP A 48 6.63 4.21 -0.30
CA ASP A 48 7.61 4.87 -1.18
C ASP A 48 7.25 4.61 -2.66
N GLU A 49 6.25 5.36 -3.16
CA GLU A 49 5.76 5.27 -4.53
C GLU A 49 6.87 5.41 -5.59
N PRO A 50 7.78 6.42 -5.50
CA PRO A 50 8.83 6.57 -6.52
C PRO A 50 9.75 5.36 -6.63
N ALA A 51 10.09 4.70 -5.51
CA ALA A 51 10.91 3.49 -5.53
C ALA A 51 10.16 2.30 -6.15
N LEU A 52 8.87 2.13 -5.84
CA LEU A 52 8.05 1.06 -6.42
C LEU A 52 7.80 1.24 -7.93
N VAL A 53 7.59 2.48 -8.39
CA VAL A 53 7.48 2.77 -9.83
C VAL A 53 8.78 2.44 -10.54
N GLU A 54 9.93 2.83 -9.99
CA GLU A 54 11.24 2.49 -10.57
C GLU A 54 11.47 0.97 -10.62
N CYS A 55 11.05 0.23 -9.58
CA CYS A 55 11.09 -1.23 -9.57
C CYS A 55 10.23 -1.81 -10.70
N GLN A 56 9.00 -1.32 -10.84
CA GLN A 56 8.05 -1.77 -11.85
C GLN A 56 8.62 -1.61 -13.26
N ASP A 57 9.10 -0.39 -13.57
CA ASP A 57 9.65 -0.05 -14.88
C ASP A 57 10.91 -0.87 -15.19
N GLY A 58 11.82 -0.99 -14.22
CA GLY A 58 13.04 -1.77 -14.34
C GLY A 58 12.79 -3.26 -14.53
N LEU A 59 11.86 -3.85 -13.77
CA LEU A 59 11.48 -5.26 -13.94
C LEU A 59 10.82 -5.53 -15.30
N GLN A 60 9.96 -4.62 -15.78
CA GLN A 60 9.37 -4.71 -17.12
C GLN A 60 10.43 -4.58 -18.22
N TRP A 61 11.43 -3.73 -18.03
CA TRP A 61 12.60 -3.63 -18.90
C TRP A 61 13.41 -4.93 -18.94
N LEU A 62 13.75 -5.50 -17.78
CA LEU A 62 14.45 -6.79 -17.70
C LEU A 62 13.63 -7.92 -18.34
N HIS A 63 12.31 -7.96 -18.12
CA HIS A 63 11.45 -8.99 -18.71
C HIS A 63 11.45 -8.94 -20.25
N ARG A 64 11.52 -7.74 -20.86
CA ARG A 64 11.55 -7.60 -22.33
C ARG A 64 12.73 -8.32 -22.97
N HIS A 65 13.88 -8.39 -22.29
CA HIS A 65 15.06 -9.11 -22.80
C HIS A 65 14.83 -10.62 -23.00
N TYR A 66 13.84 -11.21 -22.33
CA TYR A 66 13.48 -12.62 -22.48
C TYR A 66 12.42 -12.87 -23.56
N LEU A 67 11.86 -11.82 -24.17
CA LEU A 67 10.87 -11.96 -25.24
C LEU A 67 11.50 -12.28 -26.60
N ASP A 68 12.77 -11.90 -26.78
CA ASP A 68 13.51 -12.04 -28.04
C ASP A 68 14.32 -13.35 -28.13
N HIS A 69 14.05 -14.34 -27.28
CA HIS A 69 14.76 -15.63 -27.28
C HIS A 69 13.81 -16.79 -27.57
N ASP A 70 13.96 -17.40 -28.74
CA ASP A 70 13.11 -18.50 -29.23
C ASP A 70 13.19 -19.77 -28.37
N ALA A 71 14.26 -19.97 -27.61
CA ALA A 71 14.41 -21.07 -26.67
C ALA A 71 15.22 -20.67 -25.43
N LEU A 72 14.53 -20.46 -24.31
CA LEU A 72 15.15 -20.27 -23.00
C LEU A 72 15.54 -21.61 -22.39
N ASP A 73 16.73 -21.69 -21.80
CA ASP A 73 17.14 -22.85 -21.01
C ASP A 73 16.39 -22.95 -19.65
N GLY A 74 16.69 -23.97 -18.85
CA GLY A 74 16.06 -24.16 -17.53
C GLY A 74 16.23 -22.94 -16.61
N PRO A 75 17.47 -22.54 -16.28
CA PRO A 75 17.76 -21.38 -15.45
C PRO A 75 17.14 -20.06 -15.95
N GLN A 76 17.20 -19.79 -17.26
CA GLN A 76 16.62 -18.59 -17.84
C GLN A 76 15.09 -18.55 -17.71
N ARG A 77 14.41 -19.70 -17.86
CA ARG A 77 12.96 -19.79 -17.62
C ARG A 77 12.60 -19.50 -16.18
N GLU A 78 13.40 -19.99 -15.23
CA GLU A 78 13.20 -19.71 -13.81
C GLU A 78 13.40 -18.23 -13.49
N GLN A 79 14.47 -17.61 -14.01
CA GLN A 79 14.73 -16.18 -13.87
C GLN A 79 13.58 -15.34 -14.42
N ARG A 80 13.10 -15.65 -15.63
CA ARG A 80 11.95 -14.98 -16.23
C ARG A 80 10.71 -15.11 -15.34
N GLY A 81 10.44 -16.32 -14.82
CA GLY A 81 9.32 -16.57 -13.90
C GLY A 81 9.39 -15.72 -12.63
N ARG A 82 10.59 -15.58 -12.04
CA ARG A 82 10.81 -14.74 -10.85
C ARG A 82 10.63 -13.26 -11.14
N ILE A 83 11.11 -12.79 -12.29
CA ILE A 83 10.87 -11.40 -12.73
C ILE A 83 9.37 -11.14 -12.88
N LEU A 84 8.62 -12.04 -13.55
CA LEU A 84 7.16 -11.92 -13.67
C LEU A 84 6.46 -11.90 -12.31
N GLY A 85 6.84 -12.79 -11.38
CA GLY A 85 6.28 -12.80 -10.03
C GLY A 85 6.54 -11.48 -9.28
N LEU A 86 7.73 -10.91 -9.41
CA LEU A 86 8.04 -9.61 -8.80
C LEU A 86 7.26 -8.46 -9.45
N ILE A 87 7.05 -8.49 -10.77
CA ILE A 87 6.19 -7.52 -11.48
C ILE A 87 4.78 -7.52 -10.89
N ASP A 88 4.21 -8.71 -10.67
CA ASP A 88 2.86 -8.84 -10.10
C ASP A 88 2.80 -8.31 -8.66
N VAL A 89 3.81 -8.61 -7.84
CA VAL A 89 3.90 -8.10 -6.46
C VAL A 89 3.98 -6.57 -6.44
N VAL A 90 4.86 -5.97 -7.25
CA VAL A 90 5.02 -4.51 -7.32
C VAL A 90 3.75 -3.86 -7.86
N HIS A 91 3.10 -4.46 -8.86
CA HIS A 91 1.83 -3.99 -9.39
C HIS A 91 0.78 -3.86 -8.29
N TRP A 92 0.63 -4.91 -7.46
CA TRP A 92 -0.34 -4.88 -6.37
C TRP A 92 0.08 -3.96 -5.23
N ALA A 93 1.37 -3.83 -4.94
CA ALA A 93 1.88 -2.85 -3.99
C ALA A 93 1.48 -1.43 -4.42
N LEU A 94 1.78 -1.04 -5.67
CA LEU A 94 1.40 0.25 -6.26
C LEU A 94 -0.11 0.48 -6.23
N LYS A 95 -0.92 -0.53 -6.58
CA LYS A 95 -2.39 -0.44 -6.52
C LYS A 95 -2.95 -0.27 -5.12
N ARG A 96 -2.19 -0.69 -4.11
CA ARG A 96 -2.55 -0.61 -2.69
C ARG A 96 -1.88 0.56 -1.98
N LEU A 97 -1.03 1.31 -2.68
CA LEU A 97 -0.44 2.50 -2.10
C LEU A 97 -1.55 3.48 -1.73
N PRO A 98 -1.46 4.06 -0.53
CA PRO A 98 -2.29 5.19 -0.18
C PRO A 98 -1.92 6.32 -1.14
N SER A 99 -2.91 6.87 -1.84
CA SER A 99 -2.74 8.15 -2.54
C SER A 99 -2.17 9.18 -1.55
N GLY A 100 -1.30 10.07 -2.02
CA GLY A 100 -0.74 11.20 -1.24
C GLY A 100 -1.79 12.21 -0.73
N LEU A 101 -3.08 11.85 -0.79
CA LEU A 101 -4.19 12.57 -0.24
C LEU A 101 -4.00 12.66 1.28
N GLN A 102 -3.47 13.80 1.73
CA GLN A 102 -3.44 14.15 3.15
C GLN A 102 -4.89 14.28 3.62
N LEU A 103 -5.37 13.29 4.38
CA LEU A 103 -6.65 13.37 5.05
C LEU A 103 -6.52 14.34 6.22
N ALA A 104 -6.79 15.63 6.09
CA ALA A 104 -6.93 16.48 7.27
C ALA A 104 -8.16 16.03 8.09
N LEU A 105 -7.97 15.05 8.98
CA LEU A 105 -9.01 14.56 9.89
C LEU A 105 -9.17 15.61 10.98
N GLN A 106 -10.14 16.50 10.77
CA GLN A 106 -10.68 17.24 11.90
C GLN A 106 -11.42 16.24 12.80
N PRO A 107 -11.31 16.37 14.14
CA PRO A 107 -11.92 15.40 15.07
C PRO A 107 -13.40 15.14 14.83
N ASP A 108 -14.14 16.18 14.47
CA ASP A 108 -15.58 16.09 14.21
C ASP A 108 -15.92 15.81 12.74
N SER A 109 -14.90 15.61 11.90
CA SER A 109 -15.12 15.33 10.49
C SER A 109 -15.82 13.99 10.30
N TYR A 110 -16.61 13.92 9.24
CA TYR A 110 -17.31 12.70 8.86
C TYR A 110 -16.35 11.52 8.63
N ALA A 111 -15.16 11.82 8.10
CA ALA A 111 -14.09 10.85 7.88
C ALA A 111 -13.51 10.31 9.21
N ALA A 112 -13.35 11.16 10.23
CA ALA A 112 -12.88 10.75 11.55
C ALA A 112 -13.92 9.85 12.23
N ARG A 113 -15.19 10.26 12.22
CA ARG A 113 -16.30 9.46 12.77
C ARG A 113 -16.45 8.10 12.07
N PHE A 114 -16.28 8.04 10.76
CA PHE A 114 -16.25 6.78 10.01
C PHE A 114 -15.12 5.87 10.50
N LEU A 115 -13.90 6.40 10.59
CA LEU A 115 -12.74 5.60 11.01
C LEU A 115 -12.89 5.10 12.45
N LEU A 116 -13.43 5.92 13.36
CA LEU A 116 -13.73 5.53 14.74
C LEU A 116 -14.80 4.44 14.82
N ALA A 117 -15.87 4.52 14.02
CA ALA A 117 -16.89 3.47 13.95
C ALA A 117 -16.28 2.12 13.53
N VAL A 118 -15.48 2.11 12.46
CA VAL A 118 -14.78 0.90 11.97
C VAL A 118 -13.70 0.43 12.93
N TYR A 119 -13.06 1.35 13.68
CA TYR A 119 -12.13 1.01 14.74
C TYR A 119 -12.81 0.20 15.85
N ARG A 120 -13.96 0.70 16.33
CA ARG A 120 -14.75 0.05 17.38
C ARG A 120 -15.32 -1.29 16.93
N ARG A 121 -15.75 -1.39 15.66
CA ARG A 121 -16.28 -2.64 15.10
C ARG A 121 -15.81 -2.83 13.66
N GLN A 122 -14.94 -3.81 13.47
CA GLN A 122 -14.52 -4.29 12.14
C GLN A 122 -15.69 -4.98 11.43
N GLY A 123 -15.67 -5.00 10.09
CA GLY A 123 -16.65 -5.68 9.25
C GLY A 123 -17.97 -4.94 9.05
N LEU A 124 -18.06 -3.66 9.41
CA LEU A 124 -19.29 -2.89 9.26
C LEU A 124 -19.71 -2.76 7.79
N SER A 125 -20.98 -3.04 7.51
CA SER A 125 -21.53 -2.80 6.18
C SER A 125 -21.84 -1.31 5.95
N ASN A 126 -22.09 -0.93 4.69
CA ASN A 126 -22.54 0.43 4.40
C ASN A 126 -23.79 0.83 5.19
N LYS A 127 -24.73 -0.12 5.31
CA LYS A 127 -25.98 0.05 6.05
C LYS A 127 -25.74 0.25 7.54
N ASP A 128 -24.83 -0.53 8.12
CA ASP A 128 -24.48 -0.42 9.54
C ASP A 128 -23.84 0.95 9.85
N LEU A 129 -22.90 1.38 9.01
CA LEU A 129 -22.26 2.69 9.14
C LEU A 129 -23.25 3.85 8.94
N ALA A 130 -24.17 3.72 7.98
CA ALA A 130 -25.20 4.72 7.74
C ALA A 130 -26.10 4.89 8.98
N ALA A 131 -26.47 3.77 9.61
CA ALA A 131 -27.24 3.78 10.86
C ALA A 131 -26.45 4.38 12.03
N GLU A 132 -25.19 3.96 12.25
CA GLU A 132 -24.34 4.45 13.35
C GLU A 132 -24.00 5.93 13.22
N LEU A 133 -23.76 6.43 12.00
CA LEU A 133 -23.36 7.81 11.76
C LEU A 133 -24.54 8.75 11.45
N HIS A 134 -25.76 8.22 11.48
CA HIS A 134 -27.01 8.90 11.15
C HIS A 134 -26.96 9.60 9.77
N THR A 135 -26.68 8.81 8.73
CA THR A 135 -26.62 9.26 7.34
C THR A 135 -27.16 8.20 6.38
N ASP A 136 -26.95 8.39 5.08
CA ASP A 136 -27.31 7.45 4.04
C ASP A 136 -26.10 6.66 3.49
N GLU A 137 -26.38 5.50 2.89
CA GLU A 137 -25.34 4.61 2.35
C GLU A 137 -24.52 5.21 1.19
N THR A 138 -25.05 6.24 0.52
CA THR A 138 -24.34 6.94 -0.57
C THR A 138 -23.22 7.79 0.00
N GLU A 139 -23.48 8.50 1.10
CA GLU A 139 -22.48 9.29 1.80
C GLU A 139 -21.39 8.41 2.40
N ILE A 140 -21.76 7.28 3.01
CA ILE A 140 -20.81 6.25 3.45
C ILE A 140 -19.94 5.77 2.28
N SER A 141 -20.53 5.47 1.13
CA SER A 141 -19.79 5.02 -0.04
C SER A 141 -18.83 6.09 -0.56
N ARG A 142 -19.23 7.37 -0.51
CA ARG A 142 -18.43 8.52 -0.95
C ARG A 142 -17.23 8.74 -0.04
N VAL A 143 -17.44 8.77 1.28
CA VAL A 143 -16.38 8.93 2.27
C VAL A 143 -15.48 7.69 2.30
N GLY A 144 -16.06 6.50 2.31
CA GLY A 144 -15.33 5.24 2.26
C GLY A 144 -14.41 5.12 1.03
N ARG A 145 -14.83 5.63 -0.14
CA ARG A 145 -13.96 5.67 -1.33
C ARG A 145 -12.73 6.56 -1.12
N LYS A 146 -12.89 7.72 -0.46
CA LYS A 146 -11.77 8.64 -0.14
C LYS A 146 -10.82 8.05 0.91
N LEU A 147 -11.37 7.39 1.93
CA LEU A 147 -10.59 6.72 2.96
C LEU A 147 -9.84 5.50 2.39
N LEU A 148 -10.48 4.76 1.48
CA LEU A 148 -9.87 3.65 0.75
C LEU A 148 -8.71 4.15 -0.13
N SER A 149 -8.90 5.25 -0.86
CA SER A 149 -7.82 5.84 -1.67
C SER A 149 -6.68 6.37 -0.81
N ALA A 150 -6.96 6.86 0.40
CA ALA A 150 -5.93 7.26 1.35
C ALA A 150 -5.29 6.07 2.11
N GLY A 151 -5.69 4.84 1.79
CA GLY A 151 -5.14 3.60 2.34
C GLY A 151 -5.30 3.44 3.85
N VAL A 152 -6.30 4.09 4.46
CA VAL A 152 -6.58 3.96 5.90
C VAL A 152 -7.64 2.89 6.19
N VAL A 153 -8.45 2.52 5.20
CA VAL A 153 -9.40 1.40 5.26
C VAL A 153 -9.19 0.45 4.10
N TRP A 154 -9.65 -0.79 4.25
CA TRP A 154 -9.86 -1.74 3.15
C TRP A 154 -11.33 -2.15 3.08
N ARG A 155 -11.75 -2.54 1.87
CA ARG A 155 -13.12 -2.96 1.58
C ARG A 155 -13.12 -4.44 1.21
N ARG A 156 -13.87 -5.25 1.96
CA ARG A 156 -14.16 -6.65 1.61
C ARG A 156 -15.55 -6.74 0.98
N LYS A 157 -15.71 -7.59 -0.03
CA LYS A 157 -17.02 -7.85 -0.65
C LYS A 157 -17.60 -9.11 -0.02
N GLU A 158 -18.65 -8.95 0.77
CA GLU A 158 -19.35 -10.04 1.45
C GLU A 158 -20.73 -10.24 0.81
N TRP A 159 -20.81 -11.18 -0.13
CA TRP A 159 -22.01 -11.55 -0.88
C TRP A 159 -22.70 -10.34 -1.57
N ARG A 160 -23.65 -9.70 -0.89
CA ARG A 160 -24.43 -8.53 -1.38
C ARG A 160 -24.00 -7.20 -0.78
N HIS A 161 -23.08 -7.18 0.18
CA HIS A 161 -22.68 -5.98 0.90
C HIS A 161 -21.17 -5.77 0.86
N ASN A 162 -20.76 -4.51 0.97
CA ASN A 162 -19.37 -4.17 1.24
C ASN A 162 -19.20 -4.10 2.74
N ALA A 163 -18.16 -4.75 3.27
CA ALA A 163 -17.72 -4.63 4.65
C ALA A 163 -16.44 -3.79 4.70
N TRP A 164 -16.35 -2.94 5.73
CA TRP A 164 -15.22 -2.06 5.96
C TRP A 164 -14.45 -2.47 7.19
N ASP A 165 -13.14 -2.36 7.06
CA ASP A 165 -12.19 -2.72 8.08
C ASP A 165 -11.06 -1.67 8.06
N LEU A 166 -10.35 -1.51 9.19
CA LEU A 166 -9.18 -0.64 9.23
C LEU A 166 -7.96 -1.37 8.69
N THR A 167 -7.09 -0.60 8.05
CA THR A 167 -5.71 -1.03 7.80
C THR A 167 -4.84 -0.73 9.03
N PRO A 168 -3.66 -1.36 9.16
CA PRO A 168 -2.67 -0.95 10.17
C PRO A 168 -2.33 0.55 10.10
N ARG A 169 -2.22 1.11 8.89
CA ARG A 169 -2.01 2.55 8.68
C ARG A 169 -3.17 3.38 9.22
N GLY A 170 -4.41 2.98 8.97
CA GLY A 170 -5.59 3.67 9.50
C GLY A 170 -5.66 3.68 11.03
N ARG A 171 -5.25 2.57 11.66
CA ARG A 171 -5.08 2.51 13.12
C ARG A 171 -4.04 3.49 13.62
N GLN A 172 -2.82 3.44 13.08
CA GLN A 172 -1.75 4.38 13.43
C GLN A 172 -2.18 5.84 13.19
N TYR A 173 -2.96 6.08 12.13
CA TYR A 173 -3.47 7.39 11.79
C TYR A 173 -4.45 7.93 12.85
N LEU A 174 -5.32 7.07 13.38
CA LEU A 174 -6.21 7.41 14.51
C LEU A 174 -5.43 7.65 15.82
N GLU A 175 -4.42 6.83 16.10
CA GLU A 175 -3.56 6.97 17.29
C GLU A 175 -2.80 8.30 17.28
N THR A 176 -2.14 8.62 16.16
CA THR A 176 -1.28 9.81 16.03
C THR A 176 -2.06 11.12 15.87
N SER A 177 -3.33 11.05 15.46
CA SER A 177 -4.22 12.22 15.39
C SER A 177 -4.86 12.57 16.73
N GLY A 178 -4.64 11.78 17.79
CA GLY A 178 -5.22 11.99 19.12
C GLY A 178 -6.71 11.65 19.21
N LEU A 179 -7.30 11.07 18.16
CA LEU A 179 -8.73 10.77 18.09
C LEU A 179 -9.15 9.59 18.97
N LEU A 180 -8.22 8.70 19.31
CA LEU A 180 -8.48 7.59 20.23
C LEU A 180 -8.41 7.99 21.71
N ALA A 181 -7.79 9.13 22.03
CA ALA A 181 -7.69 9.58 23.41
C ALA A 181 -9.04 10.12 23.94
N GLY A 182 -9.87 10.71 23.08
CA GLY A 182 -11.17 11.25 23.47
C GLY A 182 -12.30 10.22 23.63
N ASP A 183 -12.14 9.00 23.10
CA ASP A 183 -13.16 7.93 23.15
C ASP A 183 -13.03 7.06 24.42
N LEU A 184 -11.91 7.15 25.15
CA LEU A 184 -11.71 6.44 26.43
C LEU A 184 -12.37 7.16 27.62
N ASP A 185 -12.59 8.47 27.53
CA ASP A 185 -13.25 9.26 28.59
C ASP A 185 -14.78 9.09 28.61
N LEU A 186 -15.39 8.49 27.57
CA LEU A 186 -16.85 8.29 27.47
C LEU A 186 -17.31 6.89 27.90
N ALA A 187 -16.39 6.03 28.34
CA ALA A 187 -16.69 4.67 28.78
C ALA A 187 -16.69 4.52 30.32
N GLU A 188 -16.46 5.61 31.08
CA GLU A 188 -16.42 5.60 32.55
C GLU A 188 -17.56 6.36 33.27
N ASP A 189 -18.58 6.84 32.55
CA ASP A 189 -19.82 7.42 33.13
C ASP A 189 -21.06 6.53 32.90
#